data_AF-A0A2I0NQY3-F1
#
_entry.id   AF-A0A2I0NQY3-F1
#
_cell.length_a   1.000
_cell.length_b   1.000
_cell.length_c   1.000
_cell.angle_alpha   90.00
_cell.angle_beta   90.00
_cell.angle_gamma   90.00
#
_symmetry.space_group_name_H-M   'P 1'
#
loop_
_entity.id
_entity.type
_entity.pdbx_description
1 polymer ?
#
loop_
_entity_poly.entity_id
_entity_poly.type
_entity_poly.pdbx_seq_one_letter_code
_entity_poly.pdbx_strand_id
1 'polypeptide(L)'
;MTGSYPNYMVIVLVLFGAIIACGCTAAGEENGLAEHVSGNGTIVFVDLEGGFYGIVADDGEHYLPTDLPAECRQDGLRVAFVVDIMEDTATLQQWGTPVEIVEIEKGDTRRTVATNGTVTYIDLEGGFYGLVTDDGRNYLPGNLPAEYRQDGLRVQFSADVQEDVAGIQMWGTPVEIRSIELIRGALLVSGNATVTYIDLEGGFYGLVADDGGHYLPLNLNETWQVDGANVTFVARVLENTITIQQWGTPVEVIAIDTAENATYVAKTGKVTYVDLEGGFYGIVADDGERYLPLDLNETYHVDGKCLTFAGKVARDVATIQQWGTPVEIIDVPWTCAACSGSAGIANPAAVWCIEQGHTYEIRKNPDGSEYGVCIFANGTEVDAWDYFRQTH
;
A
#
# COMPACT_ATOMS: atom_id res chain seq x y z
N MET A 1 -0.62 -25.91 60.44
CA MET A 1 -0.89 -27.33 60.72
C MET A 1 -2.18 -27.64 59.98
N THR A 2 -2.27 -28.42 58.91
CA THR A 2 -1.52 -29.58 58.37
C THR A 2 -2.04 -29.72 56.93
N GLY A 3 -1.18 -29.77 55.90
CA GLY A 3 -0.64 -31.01 55.32
C GLY A 3 -1.36 -31.30 53.99
N SER A 4 -0.71 -31.07 52.84
CA SER A 4 0.08 -32.06 52.07
C SER A 4 -0.76 -32.89 51.09
N TYR A 5 -0.51 -32.70 49.78
CA TYR A 5 -0.77 -33.68 48.70
C TYR A 5 0.08 -34.96 48.94
N PRO A 6 -0.22 -36.19 48.40
CA PRO A 6 -0.22 -36.49 46.94
C PRO A 6 -1.09 -37.67 46.39
N ASN A 7 -1.24 -37.69 45.06
CA ASN A 7 -1.33 -38.78 44.04
C ASN A 7 -1.79 -40.21 44.40
N TYR A 8 -2.75 -40.78 43.62
CA TYR A 8 -2.52 -41.76 42.50
C TYR A 8 -3.81 -42.47 42.02
N MET A 9 -3.87 -42.75 40.70
CA MET A 9 -4.57 -43.88 40.01
C MET A 9 -6.12 -43.92 40.05
N VAL A 10 -6.88 -44.08 38.95
CA VAL A 10 -6.75 -44.99 37.81
C VAL A 10 -7.47 -44.41 36.57
N ILE A 11 -6.76 -44.45 35.44
CA ILE A 11 -7.24 -44.26 34.07
C ILE A 11 -7.90 -45.56 33.58
N VAL A 12 -9.09 -45.48 32.99
CA VAL A 12 -9.55 -46.45 31.97
C VAL A 12 -10.43 -45.72 30.96
N LEU A 13 -9.96 -45.56 29.73
CA LEU A 13 -10.79 -45.76 28.54
C LEU A 13 -9.90 -46.08 27.34
N VAL A 14 -10.37 -47.06 26.59
CA VAL A 14 -9.62 -47.99 25.75
C VAL A 14 -9.30 -47.39 24.38
N LEU A 15 -8.04 -47.55 23.98
CA LEU A 15 -7.51 -47.43 22.63
C LEU A 15 -8.05 -48.57 21.74
N PHE A 16 -8.48 -48.23 20.53
CA PHE A 16 -8.26 -49.08 19.35
C PHE A 16 -7.32 -48.33 18.41
N GLY A 17 -6.14 -48.90 18.19
CA GLY A 17 -5.21 -48.54 17.13
C GLY A 17 -5.03 -49.69 16.14
N ALA A 18 -4.68 -49.33 14.90
CA ALA A 18 -3.88 -50.11 13.94
C ALA A 18 -3.61 -49.18 12.74
N ILE A 19 -2.47 -48.47 12.68
CA ILE A 19 -1.17 -48.86 12.07
C ILE A 19 -1.25 -49.05 10.56
N ILE A 20 -0.67 -48.12 9.78
CA ILE A 20 0.17 -48.37 8.58
C ILE A 20 1.20 -47.21 8.54
N ALA A 21 2.37 -47.40 9.15
CA ALA A 21 3.64 -47.70 8.48
C ALA A 21 4.14 -46.55 7.56
N CYS A 22 5.00 -45.69 8.14
CA CYS A 22 5.99 -44.94 7.39
C CYS A 22 7.01 -45.92 6.78
N GLY A 23 7.19 -45.85 5.47
CA GLY A 23 8.26 -46.49 4.71
C GLY A 23 8.49 -45.69 3.43
N CYS A 24 9.66 -45.06 3.35
CA CYS A 24 10.07 -44.01 2.41
C CYS A 24 9.85 -44.30 0.92
N THR A 25 9.46 -43.27 0.16
CA THR A 25 10.00 -42.98 -1.17
C THR A 25 10.11 -41.47 -1.37
N ALA A 26 11.32 -41.02 -1.67
CA ALA A 26 11.58 -39.70 -2.22
C ALA A 26 10.83 -39.52 -3.54
N ALA A 27 10.11 -38.41 -3.66
CA ALA A 27 9.84 -37.76 -4.92
C ALA A 27 9.80 -36.27 -4.60
N GLY A 28 10.73 -35.52 -5.19
CA GLY A 28 10.64 -34.07 -5.17
C GLY A 28 9.41 -33.65 -5.95
N GLU A 29 8.62 -32.75 -5.37
CA GLU A 29 7.67 -31.93 -6.11
C GLU A 29 8.21 -30.51 -6.06
N GLU A 30 8.79 -30.09 -7.19
CA GLU A 30 8.82 -28.69 -7.60
C GLU A 30 7.37 -28.20 -7.68
N ASN A 31 6.94 -27.38 -6.74
CA ASN A 31 5.70 -26.62 -6.89
C ASN A 31 6.06 -25.31 -7.59
N GLY A 32 5.95 -25.31 -8.92
CA GLY A 32 5.88 -24.08 -9.72
C GLY A 32 4.64 -23.29 -9.32
N LEU A 33 4.82 -21.99 -9.07
CA LEU A 33 3.71 -21.07 -8.83
C LEU A 33 2.95 -20.93 -10.16
N ALA A 34 1.76 -21.52 -10.29
CA ALA A 34 0.90 -21.23 -11.43
C ALA A 34 0.59 -19.72 -11.44
N GLU A 35 0.83 -19.04 -12.55
CA GLU A 35 0.47 -17.64 -12.72
C GLU A 35 -1.05 -17.56 -12.87
N HIS A 36 -1.73 -17.05 -11.82
CA HIS A 36 -3.19 -16.93 -11.79
C HIS A 36 -3.62 -15.58 -12.39
N VAL A 37 -4.56 -15.62 -13.34
CA VAL A 37 -5.15 -14.43 -13.97
C VAL A 37 -6.64 -14.40 -13.69
N SER A 38 -7.16 -13.23 -13.32
CA SER A 38 -8.61 -13.02 -13.20
C SER A 38 -9.05 -11.81 -14.01
N GLY A 39 -10.28 -11.86 -14.53
CA GLY A 39 -10.79 -10.80 -15.38
C GLY A 39 -12.25 -10.99 -15.79
N ASN A 40 -12.77 -10.01 -16.52
CA ASN A 40 -14.02 -10.10 -17.24
C ASN A 40 -13.72 -10.26 -18.71
N GLY A 41 -14.56 -10.99 -19.43
CA GLY A 41 -14.39 -11.19 -20.85
C GLY A 41 -15.64 -11.68 -21.55
N THR A 42 -15.49 -11.88 -22.85
CA THR A 42 -16.53 -12.41 -23.72
C THR A 42 -16.06 -13.74 -24.29
N ILE A 43 -16.91 -14.76 -24.20
CA ILE A 43 -16.70 -16.03 -24.89
C ILE A 43 -16.88 -15.80 -26.38
N VAL A 44 -15.87 -16.14 -27.17
CA VAL A 44 -15.87 -15.99 -28.63
C VAL A 44 -15.62 -17.35 -29.27
N PHE A 45 -16.43 -17.67 -30.28
CA PHE A 45 -16.19 -18.81 -31.15
C PHE A 45 -15.23 -18.42 -32.29
N VAL A 46 -14.11 -19.13 -32.39
CA VAL A 46 -13.07 -18.89 -33.41
C VAL A 46 -13.07 -20.04 -34.41
N ASP A 47 -13.36 -19.73 -35.67
CA ASP A 47 -13.41 -20.70 -36.78
C ASP A 47 -12.03 -20.93 -37.41
N LEU A 48 -11.08 -21.45 -36.61
CA LEU A 48 -9.77 -21.91 -37.05
C LEU A 48 -9.58 -23.37 -36.64
N GLU A 49 -8.96 -24.18 -37.50
CA GLU A 49 -8.57 -25.58 -37.22
C GLU A 49 -9.69 -26.49 -36.66
N GLY A 50 -10.94 -26.28 -37.07
CA GLY A 50 -12.08 -27.08 -36.64
C GLY A 50 -12.99 -26.42 -35.59
N GLY A 51 -12.70 -25.18 -35.21
CA GLY A 51 -13.56 -24.36 -34.37
C GLY A 51 -13.32 -24.57 -32.87
N PHE A 52 -13.08 -23.50 -32.13
CA PHE A 52 -12.91 -23.54 -30.68
C PHE A 52 -13.53 -22.30 -30.01
N TYR A 53 -13.73 -22.39 -28.69
CA TYR A 53 -14.18 -21.26 -27.87
C TYR A 53 -13.00 -20.70 -27.08
N GLY A 54 -12.83 -19.38 -27.15
CA GLY A 54 -11.84 -18.63 -26.41
C GLY A 54 -12.48 -17.55 -25.54
N ILE A 55 -11.71 -17.02 -24.59
CA ILE A 55 -12.12 -15.86 -23.79
C ILE A 55 -11.34 -14.65 -24.32
N VAL A 56 -12.05 -13.62 -24.77
CA VAL A 56 -11.46 -12.29 -25.03
C VAL A 56 -11.71 -11.44 -23.81
N ALA A 57 -10.65 -11.13 -23.06
CA ALA A 57 -10.73 -10.31 -21.87
C ALA A 57 -11.00 -8.83 -22.22
N ASP A 58 -11.59 -8.09 -21.28
CA ASP A 58 -11.96 -6.69 -21.47
C ASP A 58 -10.71 -5.77 -21.62
N ASP A 59 -9.53 -6.22 -21.18
CA ASP A 59 -8.23 -5.55 -21.43
C ASP A 59 -7.65 -5.83 -22.83
N GLY A 60 -8.26 -6.73 -23.60
CA GLY A 60 -7.86 -7.12 -24.95
C GLY A 60 -6.96 -8.35 -25.02
N GLU A 61 -6.61 -8.96 -23.88
CA GLU A 61 -5.89 -10.24 -23.86
C GLU A 61 -6.80 -11.40 -24.28
N HIS A 62 -6.18 -12.45 -24.81
CA HIS A 62 -6.89 -13.63 -25.34
C HIS A 62 -6.46 -14.87 -24.57
N TYR A 63 -7.42 -15.63 -24.07
CA TYR A 63 -7.18 -16.87 -23.33
C TYR A 63 -7.85 -18.05 -24.02
N LEU A 64 -7.13 -19.16 -24.10
CA LEU A 64 -7.58 -20.42 -24.68
C LEU A 64 -7.81 -21.45 -23.56
N PRO A 65 -9.03 -21.53 -23.01
CA PRO A 65 -9.34 -22.46 -21.93
C PRO A 65 -9.38 -23.90 -22.44
N THR A 66 -8.68 -24.80 -21.76
CA THR A 66 -8.66 -26.23 -22.09
C THR A 66 -9.89 -26.98 -21.60
N ASP A 67 -10.61 -26.41 -20.63
CA ASP A 67 -11.68 -27.05 -19.86
C ASP A 67 -12.98 -26.23 -19.78
N LEU A 68 -13.23 -25.32 -20.74
CA LEU A 68 -14.42 -24.46 -20.77
C LEU A 68 -15.74 -25.23 -20.54
N PRO A 69 -16.49 -24.95 -19.44
CA PRO A 69 -17.74 -25.62 -19.12
C PRO A 69 -18.73 -25.55 -20.29
N ALA A 70 -19.40 -26.66 -20.57
CA ALA A 70 -20.32 -26.78 -21.73
C ALA A 70 -21.42 -25.71 -21.70
N GLU A 71 -21.81 -25.29 -20.51
CA GLU A 71 -22.82 -24.29 -20.29
C GLU A 71 -22.34 -22.87 -20.67
N CYS A 72 -21.03 -22.61 -20.66
CA CYS A 72 -20.43 -21.33 -21.07
C CYS A 72 -20.03 -21.29 -22.56
N ARG A 73 -20.20 -22.39 -23.31
CA ARG A 73 -19.90 -22.48 -24.76
C ARG A 73 -20.98 -21.83 -25.61
N GLN A 74 -21.14 -20.52 -25.42
CA GLN A 74 -22.06 -19.71 -26.18
C GLN A 74 -21.30 -18.49 -26.70
N ASP A 75 -21.26 -18.34 -28.01
CA ASP A 75 -20.62 -17.20 -28.65
C ASP A 75 -21.31 -15.90 -28.21
N GLY A 76 -20.52 -14.91 -27.80
CA GLY A 76 -20.99 -13.64 -27.24
C GLY A 76 -21.40 -13.67 -25.77
N LEU A 77 -21.20 -14.79 -25.04
CA LEU A 77 -21.53 -14.86 -23.62
C LEU A 77 -20.52 -14.06 -22.78
N ARG A 78 -21.04 -13.13 -21.95
CA ARG A 78 -20.23 -12.40 -20.96
C ARG A 78 -19.94 -13.28 -19.75
N VAL A 79 -18.69 -13.28 -19.32
CA VAL A 79 -18.20 -14.10 -18.20
C VAL A 79 -17.22 -13.33 -17.33
N ALA A 80 -17.26 -13.58 -16.02
CA ALA A 80 -16.15 -13.33 -15.12
C ALA A 80 -15.37 -14.64 -14.95
N PHE A 81 -14.05 -14.59 -14.94
CA PHE A 81 -13.21 -15.79 -14.90
C PHE A 81 -11.97 -15.63 -14.02
N VAL A 82 -11.50 -16.75 -13.46
CA VAL A 82 -10.20 -16.96 -12.84
C VAL A 82 -9.57 -18.16 -13.53
N VAL A 83 -8.34 -18.02 -14.01
CA VAL A 83 -7.66 -19.02 -14.82
C VAL A 83 -6.19 -19.14 -14.43
N ASP A 84 -5.65 -20.34 -14.57
CA ASP A 84 -4.23 -20.63 -14.39
C ASP A 84 -3.54 -20.70 -15.76
N ILE A 85 -2.45 -19.94 -15.93
CA ILE A 85 -1.64 -20.01 -17.14
C ILE A 85 -0.91 -21.34 -17.20
N MET A 86 -1.09 -22.05 -18.30
CA MET A 86 -0.40 -23.31 -18.56
C MET A 86 0.93 -23.03 -19.24
N GLU A 87 2.01 -22.89 -18.46
CA GLU A 87 3.36 -22.83 -19.01
C GLU A 87 3.70 -24.14 -19.75
N ASP A 88 4.43 -24.06 -20.86
CA ASP A 88 4.89 -25.18 -21.70
C ASP A 88 3.83 -26.00 -22.48
N THR A 89 2.61 -25.48 -22.66
CA THR A 89 1.62 -26.14 -23.54
C THR A 89 1.71 -25.65 -24.98
N ALA A 90 2.21 -26.50 -25.88
CA ALA A 90 2.12 -26.24 -27.32
C ALA A 90 0.68 -26.49 -27.82
N THR A 91 -0.06 -25.43 -28.11
CA THR A 91 -1.38 -25.54 -28.73
C THR A 91 -1.26 -25.60 -30.26
N LEU A 92 -2.16 -26.36 -30.87
CA LEU A 92 -2.32 -26.36 -32.34
C LEU A 92 -2.84 -24.99 -32.79
N GLN A 93 -3.72 -24.43 -31.96
CA GLN A 93 -4.34 -23.13 -32.15
C GLN A 93 -3.33 -22.03 -31.79
N GLN A 94 -2.85 -21.30 -32.80
CA GLN A 94 -1.99 -20.11 -32.63
C GLN A 94 -2.80 -18.88 -32.18
N TRP A 95 -3.64 -19.03 -31.16
CA TRP A 95 -4.54 -17.99 -30.69
C TRP A 95 -4.73 -18.10 -29.17
N GLY A 96 -4.43 -17.00 -28.47
CA GLY A 96 -4.56 -16.87 -27.03
C GLY A 96 -3.55 -17.66 -26.20
N THR A 97 -3.42 -17.29 -24.94
CA THR A 97 -2.61 -17.99 -23.94
C THR A 97 -3.38 -19.22 -23.44
N PRO A 98 -2.82 -20.43 -23.46
CA PRO A 98 -3.48 -21.63 -22.95
C PRO A 98 -3.69 -21.55 -21.44
N VAL A 99 -4.90 -21.84 -20.99
CA VAL A 99 -5.26 -21.74 -19.56
C VAL A 99 -6.17 -22.89 -19.10
N GLU A 100 -6.15 -23.14 -17.79
CA GLU A 100 -7.15 -23.96 -17.09
C GLU A 100 -8.09 -23.06 -16.29
N ILE A 101 -9.38 -23.34 -16.30
CA ILE A 101 -10.38 -22.53 -15.58
C ILE A 101 -10.42 -22.96 -14.12
N VAL A 102 -10.07 -22.01 -13.25
CA VAL A 102 -10.27 -22.14 -11.80
C VAL A 102 -11.71 -21.80 -11.43
N GLU A 103 -12.24 -20.71 -11.98
CA GLU A 103 -13.61 -20.24 -11.73
C GLU A 103 -14.17 -19.52 -12.97
N ILE A 104 -15.45 -19.74 -13.30
CA ILE A 104 -16.12 -19.01 -14.38
C ILE A 104 -17.62 -18.86 -14.09
N GLU A 105 -18.13 -17.63 -14.16
CA GLU A 105 -19.53 -17.30 -13.89
C GLU A 105 -20.18 -16.63 -15.11
N LYS A 106 -21.45 -16.95 -15.38
CA LYS A 106 -22.21 -16.39 -16.49
C LYS A 106 -22.90 -15.09 -16.10
N GLY A 107 -22.80 -14.10 -16.99
CA GLY A 107 -23.50 -12.84 -16.83
C GLY A 107 -22.70 -11.83 -16.03
N ASP A 108 -22.74 -10.60 -16.54
CA ASP A 108 -22.16 -9.42 -15.92
C ASP A 108 -23.16 -8.87 -14.89
N THR A 109 -23.10 -9.33 -13.64
CA THR A 109 -23.92 -8.76 -12.54
C THR A 109 -23.14 -7.78 -11.67
N ARG A 110 -21.85 -7.54 -11.95
CA ARG A 110 -21.07 -6.50 -11.28
C ARG A 110 -20.75 -5.41 -12.28
N ARG A 111 -21.62 -4.40 -12.36
CA ARG A 111 -21.31 -3.18 -13.09
C ARG A 111 -20.12 -2.50 -12.39
N THR A 112 -18.92 -2.73 -12.92
CA THR A 112 -17.68 -2.14 -12.41
C THR A 112 -17.54 -0.72 -12.92
N VAL A 113 -17.22 0.20 -12.02
CA VAL A 113 -16.76 1.55 -12.35
C VAL A 113 -15.26 1.63 -12.07
N ALA A 114 -14.47 2.02 -13.06
CA ALA A 114 -13.05 2.31 -12.90
C ALA A 114 -12.79 3.72 -13.43
N THR A 115 -12.54 4.67 -12.54
CA THR A 115 -12.40 6.08 -12.92
C THR A 115 -11.69 6.89 -11.83
N ASN A 116 -11.38 8.14 -12.16
CA ASN A 116 -10.86 9.13 -11.23
C ASN A 116 -12.02 9.85 -10.52
N GLY A 117 -11.78 10.27 -9.29
CA GLY A 117 -12.70 11.08 -8.52
C GLY A 117 -12.06 11.73 -7.31
N THR A 118 -12.90 12.41 -6.54
CA THR A 118 -12.55 13.10 -5.31
C THR A 118 -13.37 12.50 -4.17
N VAL A 119 -12.71 12.17 -3.06
CA VAL A 119 -13.41 11.84 -1.82
C VAL A 119 -14.02 13.14 -1.26
N THR A 120 -15.31 13.13 -1.00
CA THR A 120 -16.05 14.30 -0.49
C THR A 120 -16.78 13.94 0.79
N TYR A 121 -16.74 14.82 1.80
CA TYR A 121 -17.58 14.73 2.99
C TYR A 121 -18.96 15.33 2.72
N ILE A 122 -20.02 14.59 3.02
CA ILE A 122 -21.41 14.98 2.82
C ILE A 122 -22.09 15.10 4.18
N ASP A 123 -22.50 16.31 4.53
CA ASP A 123 -23.20 16.63 5.78
C ASP A 123 -24.71 16.34 5.68
N LEU A 124 -25.05 15.06 5.52
CA LEU A 124 -26.42 14.55 5.55
C LEU A 124 -26.50 13.36 6.53
N GLU A 125 -27.59 13.27 7.29
CA GLU A 125 -27.92 12.13 8.17
C GLU A 125 -26.80 11.71 9.16
N GLY A 126 -26.00 12.67 9.62
CA GLY A 126 -24.89 12.41 10.56
C GLY A 126 -23.51 12.37 9.92
N GLY A 127 -23.41 12.63 8.62
CA GLY A 127 -22.14 12.80 7.92
C GLY A 127 -21.60 11.50 7.35
N PHE A 128 -21.22 11.51 6.07
CA PHE A 128 -20.54 10.37 5.44
C PHE A 128 -19.58 10.82 4.34
N TYR A 129 -18.69 9.92 3.92
CA TYR A 129 -17.77 10.15 2.80
C TYR A 129 -18.28 9.47 1.54
N GLY A 130 -18.28 10.21 0.44
CA GLY A 130 -18.66 9.75 -0.90
C GLY A 130 -17.56 9.96 -1.92
N LEU A 131 -17.67 9.33 -3.08
CA LEU A 131 -16.76 9.52 -4.22
C LEU A 131 -17.49 10.32 -5.30
N VAL A 132 -16.98 11.50 -5.61
CA VAL A 132 -17.46 12.36 -6.70
C VAL A 132 -16.49 12.27 -7.86
N THR A 133 -16.94 11.68 -8.96
CA THR A 133 -16.11 11.48 -10.16
C THR A 133 -15.97 12.73 -11.00
N ASP A 134 -14.94 12.77 -11.86
CA ASP A 134 -14.65 13.93 -12.72
C ASP A 134 -15.79 14.27 -13.70
N ASP A 135 -16.62 13.30 -14.06
CA ASP A 135 -17.81 13.49 -14.90
C ASP A 135 -19.07 13.88 -14.09
N GLY A 136 -18.91 14.12 -12.78
CA GLY A 136 -19.97 14.59 -11.88
C GLY A 136 -20.89 13.51 -11.34
N ARG A 137 -20.57 12.21 -11.51
CA ARG A 137 -21.32 11.13 -10.87
C ARG A 137 -20.89 10.91 -9.43
N ASN A 138 -21.84 10.51 -8.60
CA ASN A 138 -21.65 10.28 -7.17
C ASN A 138 -21.76 8.79 -6.86
N TYR A 139 -20.81 8.27 -6.08
CA TYR A 139 -20.78 6.90 -5.60
C TYR A 139 -20.66 6.87 -4.08
N LEU A 140 -21.41 5.96 -3.44
CA LEU A 140 -21.44 5.78 -2.00
C LEU A 140 -20.71 4.48 -1.63
N PRO A 141 -19.44 4.54 -1.22
CA PRO A 141 -18.67 3.35 -0.90
C PRO A 141 -19.07 2.76 0.46
N GLY A 142 -19.45 1.47 0.48
CA GLY A 142 -19.74 0.73 1.71
C GLY A 142 -18.49 0.36 2.53
N ASN A 143 -17.33 0.35 1.90
CA ASN A 143 -16.06 -0.13 2.44
C ASN A 143 -14.89 0.87 2.23
N LEU A 144 -15.16 2.18 2.25
CA LEU A 144 -14.09 3.18 2.12
C LEU A 144 -13.06 3.02 3.25
N PRO A 145 -11.79 2.70 2.94
CA PRO A 145 -10.75 2.52 3.95
C PRO A 145 -10.55 3.80 4.76
N ALA A 146 -10.17 3.66 6.03
CA ALA A 146 -10.15 4.78 6.97
C ALA A 146 -9.13 5.87 6.56
N GLU A 147 -8.03 5.47 5.95
CA GLU A 147 -6.98 6.35 5.42
C GLU A 147 -7.46 7.24 4.26
N TYR A 148 -8.55 6.86 3.57
CA TYR A 148 -9.15 7.68 2.50
C TYR A 148 -10.34 8.51 3.01
N ARG A 149 -10.68 8.50 4.30
CA ARG A 149 -11.78 9.29 4.88
C ARG A 149 -11.35 10.72 5.20
N GLN A 150 -10.87 11.42 4.19
CA GLN A 150 -10.50 12.82 4.26
C GLN A 150 -11.13 13.54 3.07
N ASP A 151 -11.77 14.68 3.36
CA ASP A 151 -12.39 15.50 2.34
C ASP A 151 -11.34 16.07 1.39
N GLY A 152 -11.59 15.98 0.08
CA GLY A 152 -10.73 16.53 -0.97
C GLY A 152 -9.68 15.56 -1.56
N LEU A 153 -9.59 14.30 -1.12
CA LEU A 153 -8.59 13.37 -1.67
C LEU A 153 -8.88 13.00 -3.13
N ARG A 154 -7.90 13.18 -4.03
CA ARG A 154 -7.97 12.74 -5.43
C ARG A 154 -7.58 11.28 -5.56
N VAL A 155 -8.49 10.46 -6.05
CA VAL A 155 -8.31 9.01 -6.11
C VAL A 155 -8.67 8.45 -7.48
N GLN A 156 -7.93 7.45 -7.91
CA GLN A 156 -8.31 6.53 -8.97
C GLN A 156 -8.85 5.30 -8.26
N PHE A 157 -10.05 4.86 -8.62
CA PHE A 157 -10.66 3.72 -7.97
C PHE A 157 -11.35 2.81 -8.96
N SER A 158 -11.38 1.53 -8.62
CA SER A 158 -12.25 0.51 -9.19
C SER A 158 -13.26 0.10 -8.12
N ALA A 159 -14.54 0.05 -8.46
CA ALA A 159 -15.58 -0.36 -7.54
C ALA A 159 -16.72 -1.12 -8.23
N ASP A 160 -17.34 -2.03 -7.49
CA ASP A 160 -18.52 -2.78 -7.89
C ASP A 160 -19.79 -2.03 -7.50
N VAL A 161 -20.65 -1.73 -8.46
CA VAL A 161 -21.98 -1.17 -8.18
C VAL A 161 -22.86 -2.23 -7.52
N GLN A 162 -23.51 -1.85 -6.42
CA GLN A 162 -24.46 -2.70 -5.71
C GLN A 162 -25.88 -2.35 -6.15
N GLU A 163 -26.50 -3.19 -6.97
CA GLU A 163 -27.81 -2.90 -7.59
C GLU A 163 -29.03 -3.11 -6.67
N ASP A 164 -28.87 -3.84 -5.56
CA ASP A 164 -29.99 -4.23 -4.66
C ASP A 164 -29.89 -3.69 -3.22
N VAL A 165 -29.05 -2.69 -2.98
CA VAL A 165 -28.95 -2.05 -1.67
C VAL A 165 -29.87 -0.83 -1.62
N ALA A 166 -30.99 -0.96 -0.92
CA ALA A 166 -31.77 0.19 -0.48
C ALA A 166 -30.93 0.99 0.53
N GLY A 167 -30.14 1.93 0.03
CA GLY A 167 -29.32 2.82 0.84
C GLY A 167 -30.19 3.64 1.78
N ILE A 168 -29.74 3.78 3.03
CA ILE A 168 -30.37 4.70 3.99
C ILE A 168 -30.18 6.13 3.47
N GLN A 169 -29.01 6.41 2.89
CA GLN A 169 -28.63 7.68 2.31
C GLN A 169 -29.18 7.82 0.89
N MET A 170 -30.02 8.82 0.63
CA MET A 170 -30.51 9.17 -0.71
C MET A 170 -29.45 9.92 -1.56
N TRP A 171 -28.20 9.48 -1.52
CA TRP A 171 -27.09 10.13 -2.22
C TRP A 171 -26.12 9.11 -2.79
N GLY A 172 -25.80 9.28 -4.07
CA GLY A 172 -24.84 8.44 -4.79
C GLY A 172 -25.33 7.04 -5.10
N THR A 173 -24.62 6.36 -6.00
CA THR A 173 -24.83 4.95 -6.31
C THR A 173 -24.03 4.10 -5.32
N PRO A 174 -24.62 3.17 -4.55
CA PRO A 174 -23.88 2.31 -3.64
C PRO A 174 -22.83 1.46 -4.37
N VAL A 175 -21.60 1.43 -3.84
CA VAL A 175 -20.50 0.65 -4.40
C VAL A 175 -19.67 -0.06 -3.33
N GLU A 176 -19.02 -1.15 -3.70
CA GLU A 176 -17.88 -1.70 -2.96
C GLU A 176 -16.59 -1.43 -3.72
N ILE A 177 -15.65 -0.73 -3.10
CA ILE A 177 -14.34 -0.45 -3.66
C ILE A 177 -13.55 -1.75 -3.76
N ARG A 178 -13.06 -2.06 -4.97
CA ARG A 178 -12.08 -3.13 -5.24
C ARG A 178 -10.66 -2.62 -5.08
N SER A 179 -10.35 -1.49 -5.71
CA SER A 179 -9.07 -0.80 -5.57
C SER A 179 -9.33 0.69 -5.46
N ILE A 180 -8.54 1.35 -4.64
CA ILE A 180 -8.53 2.80 -4.52
C ILE A 180 -7.09 3.23 -4.28
N GLU A 181 -6.63 4.13 -5.12
CA GLU A 181 -5.29 4.66 -5.08
C GLU A 181 -5.37 6.17 -5.17
N LEU A 182 -4.51 6.87 -4.44
CA LEU A 182 -4.37 8.31 -4.63
C LEU A 182 -3.79 8.56 -6.02
N ILE A 183 -4.43 9.43 -6.80
CA ILE A 183 -3.81 9.99 -7.99
C ILE A 183 -2.79 11.00 -7.49
N ARG A 184 -1.53 10.54 -7.39
CA ARG A 184 -0.33 11.27 -6.92
C ARG A 184 -0.67 12.35 -5.90
N GLY A 185 -0.75 11.92 -4.65
CA GLY A 185 -0.99 12.79 -3.50
C GLY A 185 0.00 13.95 -3.46
N ALA A 186 -0.53 15.16 -3.27
CA ALA A 186 0.17 16.31 -2.72
C ALA A 186 1.65 16.40 -3.14
N LEU A 187 1.93 16.79 -4.39
CA LEU A 187 3.30 17.12 -4.80
C LEU A 187 3.84 18.17 -3.82
N LEU A 188 4.77 17.75 -2.96
CA LEU A 188 5.42 18.67 -2.05
C LEU A 188 6.55 19.38 -2.78
N VAL A 189 6.66 20.67 -2.55
CA VAL A 189 7.75 21.50 -3.02
C VAL A 189 8.40 22.17 -1.83
N SER A 190 9.72 22.25 -1.83
CA SER A 190 10.47 22.94 -0.78
C SER A 190 11.69 23.61 -1.38
N GLY A 191 12.09 24.73 -0.82
CA GLY A 191 13.28 25.43 -1.27
C GLY A 191 13.37 26.84 -0.70
N ASN A 192 14.33 27.60 -1.22
CA ASN A 192 14.44 29.02 -0.95
C ASN A 192 13.68 29.82 -2.02
N ALA A 193 13.08 30.92 -1.61
CA ALA A 193 12.34 31.81 -2.48
C ALA A 193 12.41 33.25 -2.00
N THR A 194 12.18 34.17 -2.92
CA THR A 194 11.86 35.56 -2.61
C THR A 194 10.35 35.76 -2.64
N VAL A 195 9.78 36.27 -1.54
CA VAL A 195 8.41 36.76 -1.53
C VAL A 195 8.34 38.00 -2.41
N THR A 196 7.52 37.96 -3.45
CA THR A 196 7.40 39.04 -4.44
C THR A 196 5.96 39.52 -4.51
N TYR A 197 5.75 40.83 -4.48
CA TYR A 197 4.45 41.43 -4.78
C TYR A 197 4.23 41.48 -6.29
N ILE A 198 3.13 40.91 -6.77
CA ILE A 198 2.73 40.89 -8.18
C ILE A 198 1.50 41.77 -8.36
N ASP A 199 1.66 42.84 -9.13
CA ASP A 199 0.58 43.79 -9.47
C ASP A 199 -0.26 43.28 -10.66
N LEU A 200 -0.93 42.14 -10.46
CA LEU A 200 -1.94 41.60 -11.36
C LEU A 200 -3.25 41.38 -10.60
N GLU A 201 -4.37 41.66 -11.24
CA GLU A 201 -5.72 41.39 -10.73
C GLU A 201 -6.03 41.88 -9.30
N GLY A 202 -5.47 43.04 -8.91
CA GLY A 202 -5.67 43.63 -7.59
C GLY A 202 -4.52 43.39 -6.61
N GLY A 203 -3.46 42.71 -7.05
CA GLY A 203 -2.22 42.57 -6.29
C GLY A 203 -2.21 41.35 -5.39
N PHE A 204 -1.15 40.56 -5.44
CA PHE A 204 -0.97 39.41 -4.56
C PHE A 204 0.51 39.16 -4.29
N TYR A 205 0.81 38.32 -3.29
CA TYR A 205 2.17 37.89 -3.00
C TYR A 205 2.41 36.48 -3.52
N GLY A 206 3.48 36.32 -4.30
CA GLY A 206 3.94 35.04 -4.83
C GLY A 206 5.30 34.67 -4.26
N LEU A 207 5.64 33.38 -4.32
CA LEU A 207 6.96 32.88 -4.00
C LEU A 207 7.70 32.64 -5.33
N VAL A 208 8.80 33.36 -5.54
CA VAL A 208 9.71 33.13 -6.66
C VAL A 208 10.89 32.34 -6.13
N ALA A 209 10.91 31.04 -6.42
CA ALA A 209 11.93 30.12 -5.92
C ALA A 209 13.25 30.25 -6.69
N ASP A 210 14.35 29.95 -6.01
CA ASP A 210 15.71 30.07 -6.56
C ASP A 210 15.96 29.12 -7.74
N ASP A 211 15.17 28.05 -7.85
CA ASP A 211 15.17 27.09 -8.98
C ASP A 211 14.40 27.60 -10.21
N GLY A 212 13.82 28.81 -10.13
CA GLY A 212 12.99 29.41 -11.17
C GLY A 212 11.51 29.02 -11.08
N GLY A 213 11.12 28.24 -10.08
CA GLY A 213 9.73 27.93 -9.78
C GLY A 213 8.95 29.17 -9.33
N HIS A 214 7.70 29.27 -9.77
CA HIS A 214 6.76 30.30 -9.31
C HIS A 214 5.60 29.61 -8.59
N TYR A 215 5.37 29.99 -7.34
CA TYR A 215 4.32 29.40 -6.52
C TYR A 215 3.37 30.49 -6.03
N LEU A 216 2.08 30.24 -6.16
CA LEU A 216 1.01 31.11 -5.71
C LEU A 216 0.45 30.56 -4.39
N PRO A 217 0.90 31.07 -3.23
CA PRO A 217 0.46 30.58 -1.95
C PRO A 217 -0.95 31.08 -1.63
N LEU A 218 -1.90 30.16 -1.45
CA LEU A 218 -3.30 30.51 -1.16
C LEU A 218 -3.56 30.81 0.32
N ASN A 219 -2.60 30.48 1.19
CA ASN A 219 -2.69 30.63 2.65
C ASN A 219 -1.47 31.37 3.24
N LEU A 220 -0.78 32.23 2.47
CA LEU A 220 0.39 32.96 2.97
C LEU A 220 -0.03 33.97 4.06
N ASN A 221 0.47 33.75 5.28
CA ASN A 221 0.19 34.63 6.41
C ASN A 221 0.66 36.07 6.14
N GLU A 222 -0.12 37.06 6.56
CA GLU A 222 0.16 38.49 6.39
C GLU A 222 1.53 38.91 6.91
N THR A 223 2.08 38.26 7.95
CA THR A 223 3.43 38.58 8.46
C THR A 223 4.54 38.28 7.46
N TRP A 224 4.29 37.35 6.53
CA TRP A 224 5.24 36.98 5.47
C TRP A 224 4.98 37.71 4.16
N GLN A 225 3.92 38.52 4.07
CA GLN A 225 3.59 39.33 2.90
C GLN A 225 4.44 40.60 2.85
N VAL A 226 5.75 40.41 2.73
CA VAL A 226 6.74 41.49 2.65
C VAL A 226 7.53 41.33 1.35
N ASP A 227 7.36 42.27 0.44
CA ASP A 227 8.07 42.24 -0.85
C ASP A 227 9.58 42.26 -0.66
N GLY A 228 10.28 41.34 -1.35
CA GLY A 228 11.71 41.14 -1.27
C GLY A 228 12.17 40.29 -0.07
N ALA A 229 11.27 39.73 0.75
CA ALA A 229 11.67 38.86 1.84
C ALA A 229 12.28 37.54 1.34
N ASN A 230 13.49 37.22 1.80
CA ASN A 230 14.16 35.96 1.47
C ASN A 230 13.77 34.86 2.46
N VAL A 231 13.08 33.83 1.98
CA VAL A 231 12.45 32.80 2.79
C VAL A 231 12.88 31.41 2.35
N THR A 232 12.79 30.46 3.27
CA THR A 232 12.76 29.02 2.95
C THR A 232 11.37 28.51 3.27
N PHE A 233 10.85 27.60 2.46
CA PHE A 233 9.49 27.11 2.62
C PHE A 233 9.38 25.63 2.26
N VAL A 234 8.29 25.03 2.73
CA VAL A 234 7.74 23.79 2.21
C VAL A 234 6.23 23.97 2.03
N ALA A 235 5.73 23.52 0.89
CA ALA A 235 4.34 23.71 0.50
C ALA A 235 3.81 22.50 -0.26
N ARG A 236 2.49 22.33 -0.19
CA ARG A 236 1.72 21.34 -0.94
C ARG A 236 1.21 21.98 -2.23
N VAL A 237 1.50 21.37 -3.37
CA VAL A 237 0.92 21.78 -4.65
C VAL A 237 -0.54 21.38 -4.71
N LEU A 238 -1.37 22.34 -5.09
CA LEU A 238 -2.81 22.18 -5.26
C LEU A 238 -3.12 22.01 -6.74
N GLU A 239 -2.97 20.78 -7.23
CA GLU A 239 -3.24 20.46 -8.64
C GLU A 239 -4.68 20.79 -9.05
N ASN A 240 -4.88 21.18 -10.30
CA ASN A 240 -6.18 21.54 -10.89
C ASN A 240 -6.91 22.71 -10.20
N THR A 241 -6.22 23.46 -9.34
CA THR A 241 -6.76 24.69 -8.76
C THR A 241 -6.74 25.78 -9.81
N ILE A 242 -7.92 26.26 -10.20
CA ILE A 242 -8.06 27.41 -11.09
C ILE A 242 -8.00 28.66 -10.23
N THR A 243 -6.96 29.46 -10.42
CA THR A 243 -6.82 30.77 -9.77
C THR A 243 -7.11 31.87 -10.77
N ILE A 244 -7.68 32.98 -10.27
CA ILE A 244 -7.91 34.15 -11.12
C ILE A 244 -6.57 34.72 -11.58
N GLN A 245 -5.54 34.69 -10.74
CA GLN A 245 -4.24 35.33 -10.96
C GLN A 245 -3.49 34.83 -12.20
N GLN A 246 -3.83 33.64 -12.73
CA GLN A 246 -3.16 32.98 -13.86
C GLN A 246 -1.62 32.99 -13.78
N TRP A 247 -1.08 32.97 -12.56
CA TRP A 247 0.35 33.09 -12.28
C TRP A 247 0.77 32.09 -11.22
N GLY A 248 1.89 31.42 -11.48
CA GLY A 248 2.48 30.44 -10.57
C GLY A 248 1.64 29.17 -10.39
N THR A 249 2.25 28.18 -9.77
CA THR A 249 1.58 26.95 -9.36
C THR A 249 0.88 27.20 -8.02
N PRO A 250 -0.44 26.99 -7.90
CA PRO A 250 -1.14 27.17 -6.63
C PRO A 250 -0.62 26.20 -5.56
N VAL A 251 -0.32 26.73 -4.38
CA VAL A 251 0.20 25.94 -3.25
C VAL A 251 -0.47 26.32 -1.93
N GLU A 252 -0.49 25.37 -1.02
CA GLU A 252 -0.74 25.57 0.40
C GLU A 252 0.59 25.49 1.15
N VAL A 253 1.05 26.60 1.73
CA VAL A 253 2.27 26.67 2.54
C VAL A 253 2.06 25.87 3.82
N ILE A 254 2.91 24.86 4.03
CA ILE A 254 2.93 24.02 5.23
C ILE A 254 3.79 24.70 6.30
N ALA A 255 5.00 25.13 5.91
CA ALA A 255 5.89 25.88 6.78
C ALA A 255 6.73 26.87 5.97
N ILE A 256 7.09 27.98 6.60
CA ILE A 256 7.89 29.06 6.02
C ILE A 256 8.70 29.73 7.14
N ASP A 257 9.95 30.07 6.84
CA ASP A 257 10.84 30.80 7.73
C ASP A 257 11.78 31.69 6.89
N THR A 258 12.57 32.53 7.55
CA THR A 258 13.67 33.24 6.88
C THR A 258 14.71 32.23 6.40
N ALA A 259 15.24 32.42 5.19
CA ALA A 259 16.11 31.42 4.52
C ALA A 259 17.33 30.95 5.35
N GLU A 260 17.84 31.79 6.25
CA GLU A 260 18.98 31.44 7.11
C GLU A 260 18.58 30.64 8.38
N ASN A 261 17.34 30.80 8.84
CA ASN A 261 16.85 30.27 10.11
C ASN A 261 16.51 28.78 10.07
N ALA A 262 16.11 28.28 8.90
CA ALA A 262 15.65 26.90 8.75
C ALA A 262 16.17 26.28 7.45
N THR A 263 16.05 24.97 7.35
CA THR A 263 16.06 24.27 6.06
C THR A 263 14.91 23.29 6.10
N TYR A 264 14.00 23.43 5.15
CA TYR A 264 12.92 22.48 4.94
C TYR A 264 13.32 21.49 3.86
N VAL A 265 12.88 20.25 4.04
CA VAL A 265 13.03 19.18 3.06
C VAL A 265 11.65 18.60 2.77
N ALA A 266 11.40 18.32 1.50
CA ALA A 266 10.25 17.57 1.03
C ALA A 266 10.76 16.41 0.17
N LYS A 267 10.52 15.17 0.60
CA LYS A 267 11.05 13.98 -0.09
C LYS A 267 10.06 12.84 -0.04
N THR A 268 10.16 11.97 -1.03
CA THR A 268 9.56 10.63 -1.01
C THR A 268 10.66 9.63 -0.70
N GLY A 269 10.34 8.62 0.10
CA GLY A 269 11.29 7.62 0.52
C GLY A 269 10.68 6.45 1.25
N LYS A 270 11.55 5.53 1.66
CA LYS A 270 11.21 4.30 2.36
C LYS A 270 11.68 4.34 3.81
N VAL A 271 10.76 4.08 4.74
CA VAL A 271 11.08 3.82 6.14
C VAL A 271 11.85 2.51 6.24
N THR A 272 13.01 2.59 6.89
CA THR A 272 13.98 1.50 7.00
C THR A 272 14.34 1.31 8.47
N TYR A 273 14.21 0.08 8.96
CA TYR A 273 14.73 -0.28 10.28
C TYR A 273 16.26 -0.43 10.20
N VAL A 274 16.97 0.23 11.11
CA VAL A 274 18.44 0.23 11.18
C VAL A 274 18.86 -0.35 12.52
N ASP A 275 19.52 -1.50 12.47
CA ASP A 275 20.05 -2.20 13.64
C ASP A 275 21.41 -1.62 14.07
N LEU A 276 21.39 -0.38 14.56
CA LEU A 276 22.52 0.29 15.21
C LEU A 276 22.05 0.88 16.54
N GLU A 277 22.88 0.77 17.57
CA GLU A 277 22.67 1.41 18.88
C GLU A 277 21.31 1.14 19.55
N GLY A 278 20.78 -0.08 19.37
CA GLY A 278 19.49 -0.48 19.95
C GLY A 278 18.31 -0.42 18.98
N GLY A 279 18.56 -0.09 17.71
CA GLY A 279 17.57 -0.14 16.65
C GLY A 279 16.77 1.16 16.53
N PHE A 280 16.65 1.69 15.32
CA PHE A 280 15.79 2.86 15.05
C PHE A 280 15.21 2.82 13.65
N TYR A 281 14.18 3.62 13.39
CA TYR A 281 13.60 3.80 12.07
C TYR A 281 14.16 5.07 11.42
N GLY A 282 14.79 4.91 10.27
CA GLY A 282 15.25 5.98 9.40
C GLY A 282 14.41 6.07 8.13
N ILE A 283 14.52 7.17 7.38
CA ILE A 283 13.92 7.31 6.06
C ILE A 283 15.05 7.37 5.03
N VAL A 284 15.03 6.46 4.06
CA VAL A 284 15.91 6.51 2.88
C VAL A 284 15.09 7.11 1.75
N ALA A 285 15.42 8.34 1.35
CA ALA A 285 14.76 9.04 0.26
C ALA A 285 15.09 8.37 -1.09
N ASP A 286 14.23 8.59 -2.09
CA ASP A 286 14.38 7.99 -3.43
C ASP A 286 15.65 8.44 -4.16
N ASP A 287 16.21 9.60 -3.77
CA ASP A 287 17.50 10.10 -4.25
C ASP A 287 18.72 9.52 -3.50
N GLY A 288 18.48 8.64 -2.52
CA GLY A 288 19.49 7.98 -1.71
C GLY A 288 19.93 8.76 -0.46
N GLU A 289 19.42 9.98 -0.25
CA GLU A 289 19.65 10.70 1.00
C GLU A 289 19.02 9.97 2.19
N ARG A 290 19.61 10.12 3.37
CA ARG A 290 19.17 9.46 4.59
C ARG A 290 18.74 10.49 5.61
N TYR A 291 17.57 10.29 6.19
CA TYR A 291 16.97 11.19 7.16
C TYR A 291 16.66 10.44 8.43
N LEU A 292 17.09 10.99 9.56
CA LEU A 292 16.81 10.46 10.89
C LEU A 292 15.66 11.26 11.48
N PRO A 293 14.42 10.76 11.43
CA PRO A 293 13.30 11.48 11.99
C PRO A 293 13.37 11.47 13.52
N LEU A 294 13.20 12.64 14.14
CA LEU A 294 13.24 12.80 15.59
C LEU A 294 11.88 12.51 16.26
N ASP A 295 10.80 12.59 15.49
CA ASP A 295 9.41 12.56 15.95
C ASP A 295 8.47 11.85 14.94
N LEU A 296 8.99 10.88 14.17
CA LEU A 296 8.15 10.06 13.30
C LEU A 296 7.11 9.29 14.15
N ASN A 297 5.85 9.42 13.77
CA ASN A 297 4.76 8.72 14.44
C ASN A 297 4.96 7.19 14.37
N GLU A 298 4.72 6.48 15.48
CA GLU A 298 4.92 5.03 15.58
C GLU A 298 4.10 4.23 14.55
N THR A 299 2.99 4.76 14.05
CA THR A 299 2.21 4.14 12.95
C THR A 299 3.00 4.03 11.64
N TYR A 300 4.11 4.76 11.52
CA TYR A 300 5.02 4.68 10.39
C TYR A 300 6.26 3.81 10.66
N HIS A 301 6.43 3.28 11.87
CA HIS A 301 7.52 2.36 12.25
C HIS A 301 7.29 0.95 11.67
N VAL A 302 7.29 0.87 10.35
CA VAL A 302 7.16 -0.36 9.59
C VAL A 302 8.28 -0.36 8.58
N ASP A 303 9.23 -1.29 8.73
CA ASP A 303 10.28 -1.49 7.75
C ASP A 303 9.63 -1.83 6.41
N GLY A 304 9.99 -1.10 5.36
CA GLY A 304 9.29 -1.25 4.08
C GLY A 304 8.45 -0.05 3.68
N LYS A 305 7.93 0.72 4.64
CA LYS A 305 6.83 1.64 4.40
C LYS A 305 7.28 2.84 3.59
N CYS A 306 6.68 3.04 2.43
CA CYS A 306 6.93 4.21 1.61
C CYS A 306 6.08 5.39 2.09
N LEU A 307 6.70 6.56 2.18
CA LEU A 307 6.03 7.79 2.56
C LEU A 307 6.61 8.98 1.81
N THR A 308 5.81 10.04 1.75
CA THR A 308 6.27 11.38 1.40
C THR A 308 6.18 12.22 2.66
N PHE A 309 7.24 12.96 2.97
CA PHE A 309 7.30 13.79 4.16
C PHE A 309 7.80 15.19 3.85
N ALA A 310 7.34 16.14 4.66
CA ALA A 310 7.92 17.45 4.86
C ALA A 310 8.59 17.49 6.24
N GLY A 311 9.79 18.02 6.33
CA GLY A 311 10.50 18.13 7.60
C GLY A 311 11.42 19.34 7.70
N LYS A 312 11.73 19.75 8.94
CA LYS A 312 12.74 20.77 9.25
C LYS A 312 14.04 20.09 9.68
N VAL A 313 15.14 20.43 9.02
CA VAL A 313 16.46 19.91 9.40
C VAL A 313 16.87 20.46 10.77
N ALA A 314 17.15 19.56 11.70
CA ALA A 314 17.56 19.88 13.05
C ALA A 314 19.09 20.02 13.14
N ARG A 315 19.61 21.19 12.74
CA ARG A 315 21.06 21.45 12.58
C ARG A 315 21.88 21.32 13.87
N ASP A 316 21.28 21.61 15.03
CA ASP A 316 21.97 21.67 16.32
C ASP A 316 21.66 20.46 17.23
N VAL A 317 21.16 19.37 16.64
CA VAL A 317 20.85 18.14 17.37
C VAL A 317 21.98 17.13 17.16
N ALA A 318 22.65 16.78 18.26
CA ALA A 318 23.57 15.64 18.28
C ALA A 318 22.78 14.36 18.52
N THR A 319 22.85 13.43 17.56
CA THR A 319 22.22 12.11 17.68
C THR A 319 23.29 11.07 17.96
N ILE A 320 22.92 10.04 18.73
CA ILE A 320 23.81 8.90 18.96
C ILE A 320 23.93 8.07 17.69
N GLN A 321 22.84 7.97 16.92
CA GLN A 321 22.68 7.05 15.79
C GLN A 321 23.68 7.24 14.65
N GLN A 322 24.40 8.38 14.58
CA GLN A 322 25.41 8.70 13.55
C GLN A 322 24.98 8.36 12.12
N TRP A 323 23.69 8.43 11.83
CA TRP A 323 23.09 7.97 10.59
C TRP A 323 22.06 8.98 10.12
N GLY A 324 22.20 9.42 8.86
CA GLY A 324 21.28 10.36 8.23
C GLY A 324 21.31 11.77 8.83
N THR A 325 20.57 12.66 8.19
CA THR A 325 20.37 14.04 8.64
C THR A 325 19.19 14.07 9.63
N PRO A 326 19.37 14.56 10.87
CA PRO A 326 18.28 14.72 11.83
C PRO A 326 17.20 15.66 11.31
N VAL A 327 15.95 15.23 11.35
CA VAL A 327 14.80 15.98 10.84
C VAL A 327 13.61 15.91 11.80
N GLU A 328 12.99 17.06 12.05
CA GLU A 328 11.67 17.16 12.71
C GLU A 328 10.59 17.06 11.63
N ILE A 329 9.69 16.08 11.74
CA ILE A 329 8.64 15.80 10.78
C ILE A 329 7.50 16.80 10.98
N ILE A 330 7.25 17.61 9.96
CA ILE A 330 6.20 18.64 9.97
C ILE A 330 4.90 18.09 9.42
N ASP A 331 5.01 17.34 8.32
CA ASP A 331 3.85 16.75 7.65
C ASP A 331 4.26 15.43 6.98
N VAL A 332 3.35 14.46 6.99
CA VAL A 332 3.47 13.23 6.21
C VAL A 332 2.21 13.16 5.36
N PRO A 333 2.13 13.96 4.28
CA PRO A 333 0.90 14.10 3.50
C PRO A 333 0.51 12.80 2.80
N TRP A 334 1.43 11.85 2.67
CA TRP A 334 1.15 10.57 2.04
C TRP A 334 1.97 9.44 2.63
N THR A 335 1.31 8.31 2.87
CA THR A 335 1.98 7.01 2.97
C THR A 335 1.43 6.10 1.90
N CYS A 336 2.33 5.51 1.12
CA CYS A 336 1.95 4.66 0.01
C CYS A 336 1.65 3.25 0.54
N ALA A 337 0.44 2.76 0.27
CA ALA A 337 0.08 1.36 0.48
C ALA A 337 0.78 0.43 -0.55
N ALA A 338 1.28 0.97 -1.67
CA ALA A 338 1.87 0.20 -2.78
C ALA A 338 3.34 -0.23 -2.54
N CYS A 339 3.95 0.11 -1.41
CA CYS A 339 5.15 -0.59 -0.92
C CYS A 339 4.81 -1.75 0.03
N SER A 340 3.61 -2.31 -0.10
CA SER A 340 3.32 -3.69 0.33
C SER A 340 3.86 -4.69 -0.70
N GLY A 341 5.10 -4.49 -1.15
CA GLY A 341 5.90 -5.60 -1.65
C GLY A 341 6.33 -6.42 -0.43
N SER A 342 5.43 -7.29 0.03
CA SER A 342 5.63 -8.21 1.16
C SER A 342 6.47 -7.60 2.29
N ALA A 343 5.90 -6.64 3.02
CA ALA A 343 6.40 -6.33 4.36
C ALA A 343 6.46 -7.67 5.10
N GLY A 344 7.68 -8.09 5.44
CA GLY A 344 7.95 -9.41 5.98
C GLY A 344 6.97 -9.70 7.10
N ILE A 345 6.20 -10.78 6.96
CA ILE A 345 5.60 -11.46 8.10
C ILE A 345 6.73 -11.53 9.13
N ALA A 346 6.60 -10.81 10.25
CA ALA A 346 7.56 -10.89 11.32
C ALA A 346 7.77 -12.38 11.58
N ASN A 347 9.01 -12.88 11.42
CA ASN A 347 9.27 -14.32 11.47
C ASN A 347 8.59 -14.86 12.74
N PRO A 348 7.53 -15.68 12.62
CA PRO A 348 6.73 -16.08 13.78
C PRO A 348 7.57 -16.73 14.87
N ALA A 349 8.64 -17.43 14.47
CA ALA A 349 9.61 -18.01 15.39
C ALA A 349 10.45 -16.96 16.14
N ALA A 350 10.79 -15.85 15.50
CA ALA A 350 11.52 -14.75 16.14
C ALA A 350 10.64 -14.02 17.15
N VAL A 351 9.40 -13.71 16.77
CA VAL A 351 8.40 -13.08 17.64
C VAL A 351 8.14 -13.95 18.86
N TRP A 352 7.88 -15.24 18.65
CA TRP A 352 7.63 -16.18 19.73
C TRP A 352 8.80 -16.33 20.70
N CYS A 353 10.04 -16.41 20.19
CA CYS A 353 11.23 -16.45 21.03
C CYS A 353 11.32 -15.24 21.98
N ILE A 354 11.07 -14.03 21.45
CA ILE A 354 11.13 -12.78 22.21
C ILE A 354 9.97 -12.71 23.22
N GLU A 355 8.75 -13.10 22.83
CA GLU A 355 7.57 -13.12 23.70
C GLU A 355 7.75 -14.07 24.90
N GLN A 356 8.44 -15.20 24.72
CA GLN A 356 8.79 -16.11 25.81
C GLN A 356 9.94 -15.60 26.69
N GLY A 357 10.42 -14.38 26.44
CA GLY A 357 11.48 -13.73 27.22
C GLY A 357 12.87 -14.26 26.91
N HIS A 358 13.08 -14.84 25.73
CA HIS A 358 14.38 -15.33 25.27
C HIS A 358 15.01 -14.35 24.28
N THR A 359 16.33 -14.45 24.10
CA THR A 359 17.06 -13.59 23.15
C THR A 359 17.07 -14.25 21.78
N TYR A 360 16.76 -13.50 20.73
CA TYR A 360 16.78 -13.99 19.35
C TYR A 360 18.01 -13.43 18.60
N GLU A 361 18.72 -14.31 17.89
CA GLU A 361 19.92 -13.96 17.11
C GLU A 361 19.81 -14.56 15.70
N ILE A 362 20.20 -13.83 14.66
CA ILE A 362 20.29 -14.36 13.30
C ILE A 362 21.75 -14.74 13.02
N ARG A 363 21.98 -15.98 12.61
CA ARG A 363 23.30 -16.51 12.27
C ARG A 363 23.39 -16.87 10.80
N LYS A 364 24.59 -16.76 10.23
CA LYS A 364 24.90 -17.14 8.85
C LYS A 364 25.58 -18.49 8.78
N ASN A 365 25.08 -19.34 7.91
CA ASN A 365 25.75 -20.55 7.48
C ASN A 365 26.90 -20.24 6.51
N PRO A 366 27.87 -21.16 6.35
CA PRO A 366 28.99 -20.98 5.43
C PRO A 366 28.60 -20.83 3.96
N ASP A 367 27.39 -21.26 3.58
CA ASP A 367 26.81 -21.11 2.25
C ASP A 367 26.11 -19.75 2.02
N GLY A 368 26.09 -18.89 3.05
CA GLY A 368 25.46 -17.57 3.02
C GLY A 368 23.99 -17.55 3.42
N SER A 369 23.36 -18.71 3.69
CA SER A 369 21.99 -18.76 4.21
C SER A 369 21.93 -18.29 5.67
N GLU A 370 20.86 -17.59 6.05
CA GLU A 370 20.63 -17.10 7.41
C GLU A 370 19.61 -17.99 8.14
N TYR A 371 19.81 -18.20 9.45
CA TYR A 371 18.87 -18.90 10.32
C TYR A 371 18.76 -18.21 11.68
N GLY A 372 17.58 -18.34 12.32
CA GLY A 372 17.29 -17.72 13.61
C GLY A 372 17.55 -18.66 14.77
N VAL A 373 18.17 -18.16 15.83
CA VAL A 373 18.50 -18.91 17.05
C VAL A 373 17.86 -18.24 18.25
N CYS A 374 17.15 -19.03 19.05
CA CYS A 374 16.59 -18.63 20.33
C CYS A 374 17.51 -19.04 21.47
N ILE A 375 17.97 -18.06 22.25
CA ILE A 375 18.94 -18.20 23.32
C ILE A 375 18.23 -17.99 24.66
N PHE A 376 18.23 -19.05 25.45
CA PHE A 376 17.57 -19.11 26.75
C PHE A 376 18.47 -18.50 27.83
N ALA A 377 17.88 -18.04 28.93
CA ALA A 377 18.61 -17.42 30.04
C ALA A 377 19.65 -18.35 30.72
N ASN A 378 19.54 -19.66 30.53
CA ASN A 378 20.51 -20.65 31.00
C ASN A 378 21.67 -20.89 30.00
N GLY A 379 21.70 -20.17 28.87
CA GLY A 379 22.69 -20.29 27.81
C GLY A 379 22.43 -21.42 26.81
N THR A 380 21.29 -22.11 26.91
CA THR A 380 20.88 -23.08 25.87
C THR A 380 20.53 -22.32 24.60
N GLU A 381 20.97 -22.83 23.45
CA GLU A 381 20.67 -22.28 22.13
C GLU A 381 19.86 -23.31 21.34
N VAL A 382 18.74 -22.89 20.75
CA VAL A 382 17.88 -23.75 19.92
C VAL A 382 17.53 -22.97 18.65
N ASP A 383 17.42 -23.66 17.52
CA ASP A 383 16.86 -23.04 16.31
C ASP A 383 15.46 -22.49 16.62
N ALA A 384 15.21 -21.23 16.24
CA ALA A 384 13.99 -20.54 16.63
C ALA A 384 12.74 -21.21 16.06
N TRP A 385 12.82 -21.78 14.86
CA TRP A 385 11.71 -22.50 14.24
C TRP A 385 11.47 -23.86 14.90
N ASP A 386 12.52 -24.55 15.34
CA ASP A 386 12.39 -25.76 16.14
C ASP A 386 11.77 -25.50 17.50
N TYR A 387 12.12 -24.40 18.15
CA TYR A 387 11.49 -24.00 19.40
C TYR A 387 10.02 -23.65 19.19
N PHE A 388 9.70 -22.86 18.17
CA PHE A 388 8.33 -22.50 17.80
C PHE A 388 7.46 -23.73 17.57
N ARG A 389 7.87 -24.67 16.70
CA ARG A 389 7.11 -25.90 16.40
C ARG A 389 6.93 -26.87 17.59
N GLN A 390 7.79 -26.79 18.60
CA GLN A 390 7.67 -27.63 19.80
C GLN A 390 6.69 -27.04 20.83
N THR A 391 6.41 -25.75 20.74
CA THR A 391 5.69 -24.99 21.78
C THR A 391 4.41 -24.31 21.28
N HIS A 392 4.10 -24.48 20.00
CA HIS A 392 2.87 -24.13 19.29
C HIS A 392 2.27 -25.40 18.69
#